data_AF-A0A932F0U5-F1
#
_entry.id   AF-A0A932F0U5-F1
#
_cell.length_a   1.000
_cell.length_b   1.000
_cell.length_c   1.000
_cell.angle_alpha   90.00
_cell.angle_beta   90.00
_cell.angle_gamma   90.00
#
_symmetry.space_group_name_H-M   'P 1'
#
loop_
_entity.id
_entity.type
_entity.pdbx_description
1 polymer ?
#
loop_
_entity_poly.entity_id
_entity_poly.type
_entity_poly.pdbx_seq_one_letter_code
_entity_poly.pdbx_strand_id
1 'polypeptide(L)'
;MRPRPIMLTAVALAVVASTFGIRADASPSDTRKTRDAVRAERAKAASQVDALRASQAEVLAALRALDENVSGQEVALAEAERAVRQAQDDAARARAQLVATQRSLDGLRRAMAAQAVDAYTHPSGDDLSSLLDARNASEAAQRQALTSLRNQQSADVTDRYRALKAQIEVQQREADDAARRAKASRAEVANRLGQLKQARGAKASFATQVEKRISTQLARSVELAKQDRALSGKLALEEAQLRARLLAQAQMENDARERARQAALARTRVTGSGGSVAPVVSSDPIPTAGIDLCTVGGITVSCSISGPLGDLLNAAAAQGLRLTGGGYRDPSNQIALRRANCGSSYYAIYEMSPSACRPPTARPGQSQHEVGLAVDFSNCESRGSACYRWLAGNASRFGFYNLPSEPWHWSINGQ
;
A
#
# COMPACT_ATOMS: atom_id res chain seq x y z
N MET A 1 -21.33 26.90 36.95
CA MET A 1 -21.07 25.89 35.90
C MET A 1 -19.66 26.13 35.36
N ARG A 2 -18.71 25.24 35.65
CA ARG A 2 -17.29 25.40 35.27
C ARG A 2 -17.06 24.88 33.84
N PRO A 3 -16.20 25.52 33.03
CA PRO A 3 -15.85 25.03 31.70
C PRO A 3 -14.96 23.79 31.82
N ARG A 4 -15.23 22.77 31.00
CA ARG A 4 -14.39 21.56 30.89
C ARG A 4 -13.22 21.84 29.93
N PRO A 5 -11.99 21.44 30.27
CA PRO A 5 -10.83 21.71 29.42
C PRO A 5 -10.81 20.75 28.22
N ILE A 6 -10.52 21.31 27.05
CA ILE A 6 -10.18 20.59 25.83
C ILE A 6 -8.81 19.95 26.08
N MET A 7 -8.77 18.64 26.29
CA MET A 7 -7.52 17.88 26.30
C MET A 7 -7.00 17.79 24.85
N LEU A 8 -6.12 18.72 24.49
CA LEU A 8 -5.17 18.56 23.40
C LEU A 8 -4.25 17.40 23.75
N THR A 9 -4.57 16.20 23.29
CA THR A 9 -3.65 15.06 23.35
C THR A 9 -2.63 15.26 22.23
N ALA A 10 -1.55 15.99 22.55
CA ALA A 10 -0.34 15.96 21.74
C ALA A 10 0.17 14.51 21.77
N VAL A 11 -0.07 13.76 20.69
CA VAL A 11 0.60 12.48 20.46
C VAL A 11 2.04 12.84 20.15
N ALA A 12 2.84 12.90 21.21
CA ALA A 12 4.28 12.97 21.09
C ALA A 12 4.70 11.74 20.28
N LEU A 13 5.19 11.99 19.07
CA LEU A 13 6.01 11.07 18.32
C LEU A 13 7.24 10.83 19.22
N ALA A 14 7.13 9.87 20.13
CA ALA A 14 8.28 9.35 20.84
C ALA A 14 9.12 8.64 19.77
N VAL A 15 10.01 9.40 19.14
CA VAL A 15 11.28 8.85 18.68
C VAL A 15 11.89 8.30 19.95
N VAL A 16 11.59 7.03 20.25
CA VAL A 16 12.33 6.25 21.22
C VAL A 16 13.70 6.07 20.58
N ALA A 17 14.52 7.11 20.70
CA ALA A 17 15.96 6.99 20.71
C ALA A 17 16.29 6.26 22.02
N SER A 18 15.99 4.96 22.06
CA SER A 18 16.64 4.08 23.01
C SER A 18 18.12 4.23 22.71
N THR A 19 18.83 4.92 23.60
CA THR A 19 20.28 4.94 23.68
C THR A 19 20.75 3.52 24.02
N PHE A 20 20.59 2.59 23.08
CA PHE A 20 21.36 1.36 23.09
C PHE A 20 22.78 1.77 22.75
N GLY A 21 23.58 1.99 23.79
CA GLY A 21 25.01 2.24 23.65
C GLY A 21 25.60 1.17 22.74
N ILE A 22 26.14 1.60 21.61
CA ILE A 22 26.91 0.73 20.72
C ILE A 22 28.15 0.34 21.52
N ARG A 23 28.13 -0.85 22.13
CA ARG A 23 29.36 -1.43 22.69
C ARG A 23 30.30 -1.70 21.52
N ALA A 24 31.53 -1.18 21.61
CA ALA A 24 32.55 -1.32 20.57
C ALA A 24 32.90 -2.79 20.23
N ASP A 25 32.52 -3.74 21.08
CA ASP A 25 32.78 -5.19 20.92
C ASP A 25 31.55 -6.03 20.51
N ALA A 26 30.45 -5.42 20.03
CA ALA A 26 29.27 -6.19 19.64
C ALA A 26 29.53 -7.02 18.35
N SER A 27 29.29 -8.34 18.41
CA SER A 27 29.44 -9.19 17.22
C SER A 27 28.38 -8.86 16.15
N PRO A 28 28.63 -9.14 14.85
CA PRO A 28 27.63 -8.95 13.79
C PRO A 28 26.32 -9.73 14.03
N SER A 29 26.37 -10.82 14.81
CA SER A 29 25.17 -11.54 15.25
C SER A 29 24.38 -10.72 16.27
N ASP A 30 25.04 -10.11 17.24
CA ASP A 30 24.40 -9.32 18.29
C ASP A 30 23.79 -8.04 17.72
N THR A 31 24.51 -7.36 16.81
CA THR A 31 23.97 -6.20 16.10
C THR A 31 22.68 -6.54 15.33
N ARG A 32 22.64 -7.71 14.66
CA ARG A 32 21.43 -8.17 13.96
C ARG A 32 20.28 -8.44 14.92
N LYS A 33 20.52 -9.14 16.02
CA LYS A 33 19.50 -9.39 17.05
C LYS A 33 18.93 -8.08 17.61
N THR A 34 19.79 -7.12 17.93
CA THR A 34 19.36 -5.79 18.41
C THR A 34 18.52 -5.07 17.37
N ARG A 35 18.96 -5.05 16.09
CA ARG A 35 18.21 -4.45 15.00
C ARG A 35 16.82 -5.08 14.84
N ASP A 36 16.74 -6.41 14.89
CA ASP A 36 15.47 -7.14 14.73
C ASP A 36 14.54 -6.88 15.92
N ALA A 37 15.08 -6.78 17.15
CA ALA A 37 14.31 -6.38 18.33
C ALA A 37 13.75 -4.96 18.19
N VAL A 38 14.57 -4.00 17.73
CA VAL A 38 14.12 -2.62 17.49
C VAL A 38 13.01 -2.58 16.42
N ARG A 39 13.12 -3.36 15.36
CA ARG A 39 12.05 -3.46 14.33
C ARG A 39 10.77 -4.04 14.88
N ALA A 40 10.86 -5.08 15.71
CA ALA A 40 9.71 -5.68 16.37
C ALA A 40 9.03 -4.70 17.34
N GLU A 41 9.81 -3.94 18.11
CA GLU A 41 9.33 -2.89 19.01
C GLU A 41 8.58 -1.80 18.25
N ARG A 42 9.18 -1.30 17.14
CA ARG A 42 8.55 -0.31 16.26
C ARG A 42 7.25 -0.82 15.64
N ALA A 43 7.22 -2.06 15.19
CA ALA A 43 6.02 -2.67 14.65
C ALA A 43 4.93 -2.88 15.72
N LYS A 44 5.33 -3.21 16.95
CA LYS A 44 4.40 -3.30 18.09
C LYS A 44 3.77 -1.94 18.37
N ALA A 45 4.56 -0.88 18.44
CA ALA A 45 4.05 0.49 18.59
C ALA A 45 3.13 0.88 17.42
N ALA A 46 3.53 0.57 16.18
CA ALA A 46 2.73 0.80 14.98
C ALA A 46 1.38 0.06 15.01
N SER A 47 1.35 -1.17 15.52
CA SER A 47 0.12 -1.97 15.63
C SER A 47 -0.89 -1.41 16.64
N GLN A 48 -0.45 -0.53 17.55
CA GLN A 48 -1.29 0.12 18.54
C GLN A 48 -1.88 1.45 18.04
N VAL A 49 -1.46 1.94 16.88
CA VAL A 49 -2.03 3.15 16.27
C VAL A 49 -3.49 2.88 15.89
N ASP A 50 -4.41 3.71 16.37
CA ASP A 50 -5.82 3.65 15.96
C ASP A 50 -5.97 4.22 14.55
N ALA A 51 -6.07 3.33 13.56
CA ALA A 51 -6.14 3.75 12.17
C ALA A 51 -7.39 4.58 11.85
N LEU A 52 -8.45 4.51 12.67
CA LEU A 52 -9.69 5.27 12.49
C LEU A 52 -9.53 6.74 12.89
N ARG A 53 -8.63 7.03 13.84
CA ARG A 53 -8.44 8.37 14.42
C ARG A 53 -7.14 9.04 14.02
N ALA A 54 -6.10 8.26 13.71
CA ALA A 54 -4.78 8.78 13.36
C ALA A 54 -4.81 9.62 12.07
N SER A 55 -3.82 10.51 11.90
CA SER A 55 -3.60 11.21 10.64
C SER A 55 -3.21 10.24 9.51
N GLN A 56 -3.36 10.66 8.26
CA GLN A 56 -2.93 9.85 7.11
C GLN A 56 -1.43 9.55 7.15
N ALA A 57 -0.61 10.52 7.59
CA ALA A 57 0.83 10.35 7.73
C ALA A 57 1.19 9.28 8.77
N GLU A 58 0.51 9.27 9.93
CA GLU A 58 0.70 8.26 10.97
C GLU A 58 0.28 6.86 10.50
N VAL A 59 -0.84 6.74 9.78
CA VAL A 59 -1.28 5.46 9.19
C VAL A 59 -0.26 4.92 8.20
N LEU A 60 0.26 5.77 7.30
CA LEU A 60 1.29 5.36 6.34
C LEU A 60 2.62 4.99 7.03
N ALA A 61 3.00 5.70 8.09
CA ALA A 61 4.18 5.36 8.88
C ALA A 61 4.01 4.02 9.61
N ALA A 62 2.84 3.76 10.19
CA ALA A 62 2.51 2.50 10.83
C ALA A 62 2.55 1.32 9.85
N LEU A 63 1.97 1.48 8.64
CA LEU A 63 2.05 0.48 7.58
C LEU A 63 3.49 0.17 7.19
N ARG A 64 4.33 1.19 6.98
CA ARG A 64 5.75 0.99 6.66
C ARG A 64 6.49 0.23 7.77
N ALA A 65 6.27 0.59 9.04
CA ALA A 65 6.91 -0.10 10.16
C ALA A 65 6.48 -1.57 10.27
N LEU A 66 5.20 -1.87 10.02
CA LEU A 66 4.69 -3.24 9.99
C LEU A 66 5.27 -4.04 8.81
N ASP A 67 5.40 -3.42 7.64
CA ASP A 67 6.01 -4.03 6.45
C ASP A 67 7.49 -4.31 6.64
N GLU A 68 8.25 -3.35 7.18
CA GLU A 68 9.67 -3.51 7.50
C GLU A 68 9.89 -4.64 8.51
N ASN A 69 9.00 -4.81 9.48
CA ASN A 69 9.08 -5.92 10.43
C ASN A 69 8.77 -7.26 9.75
N VAL A 70 7.73 -7.36 8.92
CA VAL A 70 7.43 -8.61 8.18
C VAL A 70 8.62 -9.01 7.30
N SER A 71 9.14 -8.07 6.50
CA SER A 71 10.32 -8.32 5.65
C SER A 71 11.55 -8.70 6.50
N GLY A 72 11.75 -8.04 7.64
CA GLY A 72 12.80 -8.39 8.60
C GLY A 72 12.69 -9.82 9.11
N GLN A 73 11.49 -10.26 9.48
CA GLN A 73 11.25 -11.63 9.95
C GLN A 73 11.44 -12.68 8.83
N GLU A 74 11.08 -12.37 7.59
CA GLU A 74 11.32 -13.25 6.43
C GLU A 74 12.81 -13.47 6.16
N VAL A 75 13.60 -12.39 6.23
CA VAL A 75 15.07 -12.47 6.10
C VAL A 75 15.68 -13.29 7.25
N ALA A 76 15.24 -13.05 8.49
CA ALA A 76 15.71 -13.77 9.67
C ALA A 76 15.36 -15.28 9.60
N LEU A 77 14.18 -15.62 9.08
CA LEU A 77 13.78 -17.01 8.84
C LEU A 77 14.69 -17.67 7.80
N ALA A 78 14.94 -17.01 6.67
CA ALA A 78 15.81 -17.54 5.63
C ALA A 78 17.26 -17.73 6.12
N GLU A 79 17.76 -16.85 7.00
CA GLU A 79 19.04 -17.01 7.70
C GLU A 79 19.03 -18.24 8.63
N ALA A 80 17.98 -18.40 9.43
CA ALA A 80 17.84 -19.55 10.34
C ALA A 80 17.77 -20.89 9.58
N GLU A 81 17.09 -20.94 8.43
CA GLU A 81 17.04 -22.12 7.57
C GLU A 81 18.41 -22.47 6.97
N ARG A 82 19.20 -21.46 6.58
CA ARG A 82 20.60 -21.69 6.16
C ARG A 82 21.44 -22.24 7.32
N ALA A 83 21.27 -21.70 8.52
CA ALA A 83 21.98 -22.17 9.71
C ALA A 83 21.62 -23.62 10.07
N VAL A 84 20.37 -24.03 9.88
CA VAL A 84 19.95 -25.44 10.05
C VAL A 84 20.70 -26.35 9.09
N ARG A 85 20.76 -26.02 7.80
CA ARG A 85 21.49 -26.83 6.80
C ARG A 85 22.96 -26.96 7.18
N GLN A 86 23.62 -25.85 7.49
CA GLN A 86 25.01 -25.85 7.91
C GLN A 86 25.24 -26.73 9.15
N ALA A 87 24.41 -26.56 10.19
CA ALA A 87 24.55 -27.32 11.43
C ALA A 87 24.29 -28.82 11.25
N GLN A 88 23.39 -29.20 10.32
CA GLN A 88 23.16 -30.60 9.95
C GLN A 88 24.36 -31.19 9.23
N ASP A 89 24.97 -30.44 8.30
CA ASP A 89 26.15 -30.88 7.58
C ASP A 89 27.35 -31.03 8.52
N ASP A 90 27.52 -30.10 9.48
CA ASP A 90 28.54 -30.20 10.54
C ASP A 90 28.33 -31.45 11.41
N ALA A 91 27.09 -31.73 11.82
CA ALA A 91 26.77 -32.93 12.59
C ALA A 91 27.01 -34.22 11.79
N ALA A 92 26.71 -34.23 10.49
CA ALA A 92 26.99 -35.35 9.62
C ALA A 92 28.51 -35.58 9.46
N ARG A 93 29.28 -34.51 9.24
CA ARG A 93 30.75 -34.57 9.15
C ARG A 93 31.39 -35.10 10.43
N ALA A 94 31.02 -34.57 11.59
CA ALA A 94 31.57 -35.01 12.88
C ALA A 94 31.27 -36.50 13.13
N ARG A 95 30.04 -36.95 12.82
CA ARG A 95 29.67 -38.38 12.91
C ARG A 95 30.47 -39.26 11.95
N ALA A 96 30.67 -38.81 10.71
CA ALA A 96 31.44 -39.56 9.72
C ALA A 96 32.92 -39.73 10.15
N GLN A 97 33.51 -38.67 10.70
CA GLN A 97 34.88 -38.72 11.25
C GLN A 97 34.99 -39.70 12.42
N LEU A 98 34.05 -39.65 13.37
CA LEU A 98 33.99 -40.59 14.48
C LEU A 98 33.94 -42.05 13.99
N VAL A 99 33.04 -42.35 13.04
CA VAL A 99 32.92 -43.70 12.47
C VAL A 99 34.19 -44.13 11.74
N ALA A 100 34.86 -43.22 11.02
CA ALA A 100 36.12 -43.52 10.35
C ALA A 100 37.25 -43.85 11.35
N THR A 101 37.35 -43.11 12.45
CA THR A 101 38.32 -43.39 13.52
C THR A 101 38.01 -44.69 14.24
N GLN A 102 36.73 -44.99 14.52
CA GLN A 102 36.30 -46.28 15.08
C GLN A 102 36.70 -47.45 14.17
N ARG A 103 36.47 -47.35 12.85
CA ARG A 103 36.91 -48.36 11.88
C ARG A 103 38.42 -48.54 11.88
N SER A 104 39.18 -47.45 12.03
CA SER A 104 40.64 -47.49 12.14
C SER A 104 41.11 -48.20 13.40
N LEU A 105 40.45 -47.96 14.54
CA LEU A 105 40.71 -48.66 15.81
C LEU A 105 40.40 -50.16 15.68
N ASP A 106 39.28 -50.52 15.07
CA ASP A 106 38.91 -51.92 14.87
C ASP A 106 39.85 -52.63 13.88
N GLY A 107 40.33 -51.93 12.86
CA GLY A 107 41.40 -52.40 11.98
C GLY A 107 42.70 -52.67 12.74
N LEU A 108 43.13 -51.73 13.59
CA LEU A 108 44.31 -51.88 14.44
C LEU A 108 44.18 -53.06 15.40
N ARG A 109 43.01 -53.24 16.03
CA ARG A 109 42.71 -54.39 16.91
C ARG A 109 42.84 -55.72 16.18
N ARG A 110 42.33 -55.83 14.95
CA ARG A 110 42.46 -57.05 14.14
C ARG A 110 43.92 -57.33 13.78
N ALA A 111 44.69 -56.30 13.42
CA ALA A 111 46.12 -56.45 13.14
C ALA A 111 46.90 -56.90 14.38
N MET A 112 46.64 -56.29 15.54
CA MET A 112 47.23 -56.70 16.83
C MET A 112 46.89 -58.14 17.18
N ALA A 113 45.63 -58.56 17.00
CA ALA A 113 45.21 -59.94 17.26
C ALA A 113 45.91 -60.94 16.33
N ALA A 114 46.03 -60.62 15.04
CA ALA A 114 46.75 -61.47 14.08
C ALA A 114 48.23 -61.61 14.45
N GLN A 115 48.90 -60.52 14.83
CA GLN A 115 50.29 -60.55 15.27
C GLN A 115 50.47 -61.35 16.58
N ALA A 116 49.52 -61.26 17.52
CA ALA A 116 49.56 -62.04 18.75
C ALA A 116 49.37 -63.54 18.50
N VAL A 117 48.45 -63.91 17.59
CA VAL A 117 48.25 -65.31 17.17
C VAL A 117 49.49 -65.84 16.46
N ASP A 118 50.09 -65.06 15.55
CA ASP A 118 51.33 -65.45 14.88
C ASP A 118 52.48 -65.66 15.88
N ALA A 119 52.67 -64.73 16.82
CA ALA A 119 53.69 -64.88 17.87
C ALA A 119 53.44 -66.07 18.82
N TYR A 120 52.19 -66.48 19.03
CA TYR A 120 51.84 -67.65 19.84
C TYR A 120 52.03 -68.97 19.08
N THR A 121 51.68 -68.99 17.79
CA THR A 121 51.77 -70.19 16.92
C THR A 121 53.19 -70.44 16.41
N HIS A 122 53.95 -69.36 16.19
CA HIS A 122 55.38 -69.37 15.90
C HIS A 122 56.13 -68.70 17.06
N PRO A 123 56.18 -69.34 18.25
CA PRO A 123 56.89 -68.78 19.37
C PRO A 123 58.36 -68.63 18.99
N SER A 124 58.82 -67.38 18.90
CA SER A 124 60.25 -67.06 18.85
C SER A 124 60.83 -67.36 20.23
N GLY A 125 60.93 -68.65 20.55
CA GLY A 125 61.17 -69.18 21.89
C GLY A 125 62.58 -68.96 22.40
N ASP A 126 63.43 -68.21 21.68
CA ASP A 126 64.85 -68.17 21.97
C ASP A 126 65.51 -66.88 21.42
N ASP A 127 64.95 -65.68 21.63
CA ASP A 127 65.63 -64.44 21.19
C ASP A 127 67.02 -64.29 21.85
N LEU A 128 67.16 -64.68 23.13
CA LEU A 128 68.43 -64.75 23.85
C LEU A 128 69.34 -65.87 23.34
N SER A 129 68.80 -67.05 23.08
CA SER A 129 69.57 -68.21 22.60
C SER A 129 69.98 -68.05 21.13
N SER A 130 69.18 -67.35 20.33
CA SER A 130 69.47 -66.97 18.95
C SER A 130 70.52 -65.85 18.84
N LEU A 131 70.66 -65.02 19.88
CA LEU A 131 71.75 -64.06 20.03
C LEU A 131 73.04 -64.76 20.48
N LEU A 132 72.93 -65.80 21.33
CA LEU A 132 74.04 -66.66 21.76
C LEU A 132 74.52 -67.62 20.66
N ASP A 133 73.64 -68.04 19.74
CA ASP A 133 73.93 -68.86 18.54
C ASP A 133 74.47 -68.05 17.35
N ALA A 134 74.65 -66.73 17.50
CA ALA A 134 75.22 -65.89 16.45
C ALA A 134 76.67 -66.32 16.15
N ARG A 135 77.00 -66.55 14.88
CA ARG A 135 78.30 -67.11 14.48
C ARG A 135 79.45 -66.09 14.58
N ASN A 136 79.12 -64.80 14.64
CA ASN A 136 80.08 -63.70 14.77
C ASN A 136 79.42 -62.42 15.31
N ALA A 137 80.26 -61.43 15.65
CA ALA A 137 79.81 -60.15 16.22
C ALA A 137 78.89 -59.34 15.29
N SER A 138 79.08 -59.42 13.97
CA SER A 138 78.23 -58.73 12.99
C SER A 138 76.83 -59.32 12.93
N GLU A 139 76.71 -60.65 12.99
CA GLU A 139 75.42 -61.34 13.04
C GLU A 139 74.66 -61.03 14.34
N ALA A 140 75.37 -61.01 15.48
CA ALA A 140 74.77 -60.63 16.77
C ALA A 140 74.23 -59.19 16.75
N ALA A 141 75.01 -58.24 16.21
CA ALA A 141 74.58 -56.84 16.08
C ALA A 141 73.36 -56.68 15.16
N GLN A 142 73.30 -57.44 14.06
CA GLN A 142 72.16 -57.43 13.14
C GLN A 142 70.88 -57.98 13.81
N ARG A 143 70.98 -59.09 14.55
CA ARG A 143 69.85 -59.68 15.30
C ARG A 143 69.35 -58.73 16.40
N GLN A 144 70.27 -58.10 17.16
CA GLN A 144 69.91 -57.11 18.18
C GLN A 144 69.19 -55.88 17.59
N ALA A 145 69.62 -55.40 16.42
CA ALA A 145 68.97 -54.30 15.71
C ALA A 145 67.55 -54.68 15.26
N LEU A 146 67.33 -55.90 14.76
CA LEU A 146 66.01 -56.40 14.36
C LEU A 146 65.06 -56.56 15.56
N THR A 147 65.52 -57.10 16.69
CA THR A 147 64.72 -57.19 17.93
C THR A 147 64.33 -55.80 18.45
N SER A 148 65.26 -54.84 18.39
CA SER A 148 65.00 -53.46 18.76
C SER A 148 63.96 -52.80 17.85
N LEU A 149 64.02 -53.05 16.52
CA LEU A 149 63.03 -52.59 15.56
C LEU A 149 61.64 -53.18 15.84
N ARG A 150 61.55 -54.48 16.14
CA ARG A 150 60.29 -55.17 16.50
C ARG A 150 59.67 -54.60 17.78
N ASN A 151 60.50 -54.32 18.79
CA ASN A 151 60.06 -53.71 20.05
C ASN A 151 59.57 -52.28 19.84
N GLN A 152 60.26 -51.48 19.01
CA GLN A 152 59.80 -50.13 18.62
C GLN A 152 58.47 -50.17 17.87
N GLN A 153 58.30 -51.09 16.91
CA GLN A 153 57.03 -51.28 16.19
C GLN A 153 55.88 -51.66 17.15
N SER A 154 56.14 -52.49 18.16
CA SER A 154 55.13 -52.89 19.14
C SER A 154 54.73 -51.74 20.09
N ALA A 155 55.69 -50.89 20.48
CA ALA A 155 55.41 -49.68 21.24
C ALA A 155 54.55 -48.68 20.44
N ASP A 156 54.88 -48.45 19.17
CA ASP A 156 54.14 -47.57 18.26
C ASP A 156 52.67 -47.98 18.10
N VAL A 157 52.39 -49.28 17.99
CA VAL A 157 51.01 -49.81 17.91
C VAL A 157 50.20 -49.52 19.17
N THR A 158 50.81 -49.63 20.35
CA THR A 158 50.15 -49.35 21.63
C THR A 158 49.83 -47.86 21.78
N ASP A 159 50.77 -47.00 21.40
CA ASP A 159 50.58 -45.55 21.43
C ASP A 159 49.53 -45.10 20.42
N ARG A 160 49.53 -45.68 19.21
CA ARG A 160 48.49 -45.45 18.20
C ARG A 160 47.11 -45.91 18.68
N TYR A 161 47.02 -47.03 19.38
CA TYR A 161 45.76 -47.51 19.97
C TYR A 161 45.21 -46.52 21.00
N ARG A 162 46.06 -46.04 21.92
CA ARG A 162 45.68 -45.05 22.94
C ARG A 162 45.29 -43.71 22.28
N ALA A 163 46.02 -43.27 21.27
CA ALA A 163 45.72 -42.05 20.52
C ALA A 163 44.36 -42.13 19.82
N LEU A 164 44.06 -43.24 19.13
CA LEU A 164 42.76 -43.44 18.47
C LEU A 164 41.61 -43.50 19.49
N LYS A 165 41.82 -44.13 20.65
CA LYS A 165 40.84 -44.14 21.74
C LYS A 165 40.54 -42.74 22.26
N ALA A 166 41.57 -41.95 22.57
CA ALA A 166 41.40 -40.57 23.02
C ALA A 166 40.74 -39.70 21.93
N GLN A 167 41.11 -39.88 20.67
CA GLN A 167 40.50 -39.19 19.54
C GLN A 167 39.01 -39.51 19.39
N ILE A 168 38.60 -40.77 19.57
CA ILE A 168 37.20 -41.19 19.56
C ILE A 168 36.41 -40.48 20.66
N GLU A 169 36.97 -40.35 21.87
CA GLU A 169 36.29 -39.66 22.97
C GLU A 169 36.07 -38.18 22.67
N VAL A 170 37.05 -37.50 22.06
CA VAL A 170 36.92 -36.10 21.62
C VAL A 170 35.89 -35.99 20.49
N GLN A 171 36.00 -36.81 19.45
CA GLN A 171 35.08 -36.80 18.31
C GLN A 171 33.64 -37.15 18.69
N GLN A 172 33.45 -38.01 19.69
CA GLN A 172 32.13 -38.31 20.24
C GLN A 172 31.50 -37.06 20.83
N ARG A 173 32.24 -36.32 21.67
CA ARG A 173 31.76 -35.04 22.24
C ARG A 173 31.46 -34.02 21.14
N GLU A 174 32.34 -33.89 20.16
CA GLU A 174 32.14 -32.98 19.02
C GLU A 174 30.90 -33.34 18.20
N ALA A 175 30.66 -34.63 17.94
CA ALA A 175 29.48 -35.11 17.22
C ALA A 175 28.18 -34.87 18.01
N ASP A 176 28.21 -35.07 19.33
CA ASP A 176 27.08 -34.79 20.21
C ASP A 176 26.80 -33.29 20.30
N ASP A 177 27.84 -32.47 20.40
CA ASP A 177 27.74 -31.01 20.42
C ASP A 177 27.18 -30.47 19.09
N ALA A 178 27.67 -30.99 17.96
CA ALA A 178 27.17 -30.65 16.64
C ALA A 178 25.70 -31.07 16.46
N ALA A 179 25.32 -32.24 16.96
CA ALA A 179 23.92 -32.68 16.95
C ALA A 179 23.01 -31.79 17.82
N ARG A 180 23.48 -31.36 18.99
CA ARG A 180 22.75 -30.40 19.84
C ARG A 180 22.61 -29.04 19.15
N ARG A 181 23.64 -28.53 18.47
CA ARG A 181 23.57 -27.31 17.65
C ARG A 181 22.54 -27.44 16.53
N ALA A 182 22.55 -28.54 15.78
CA ALA A 182 21.56 -28.78 14.72
C ALA A 182 20.12 -28.81 15.26
N LYS A 183 19.89 -29.42 16.42
CA LYS A 183 18.58 -29.41 17.10
C LYS A 183 18.18 -27.99 17.53
N ALA A 184 19.11 -27.23 18.11
CA ALA A 184 18.86 -25.85 18.52
C ALA A 184 18.52 -24.95 17.31
N SER A 185 19.24 -25.08 16.20
CA SER A 185 18.95 -24.33 14.96
C SER A 185 17.55 -24.65 14.40
N ARG A 186 17.09 -25.90 14.50
CA ARG A 186 15.70 -26.25 14.08
C ARG A 186 14.65 -25.62 14.98
N ALA A 187 14.90 -25.59 16.29
CA ALA A 187 14.01 -24.90 17.23
C ALA A 187 13.95 -23.39 16.95
N GLU A 188 15.08 -22.79 16.55
CA GLU A 188 15.12 -21.38 16.15
C GLU A 188 14.26 -21.11 14.90
N VAL A 189 14.28 -21.99 13.88
CA VAL A 189 13.38 -21.87 12.72
C VAL A 189 11.90 -21.89 13.15
N ALA A 190 11.53 -22.77 14.08
CA ALA A 190 10.16 -22.82 14.61
C ALA A 190 9.77 -21.52 15.33
N ASN A 191 10.68 -20.94 16.13
CA ASN A 191 10.48 -19.63 16.76
C ASN A 191 10.30 -18.52 15.72
N ARG A 192 11.14 -18.49 14.67
CA ARG A 192 11.06 -17.49 13.60
C ARG A 192 9.77 -17.59 12.80
N LEU A 193 9.28 -18.79 12.52
CA LEU A 193 7.96 -18.99 11.92
C LEU A 193 6.83 -18.43 12.80
N GLY A 194 6.91 -18.63 14.11
CA GLY A 194 5.98 -18.03 15.08
C GLY A 194 6.00 -16.50 15.03
N GLN A 195 7.19 -15.89 15.04
CA GLN A 195 7.37 -14.43 14.95
C GLN A 195 6.85 -13.87 13.63
N LEU A 196 7.14 -14.52 12.49
CA LEU A 196 6.63 -14.12 11.18
C LEU A 196 5.10 -14.18 11.12
N LYS A 197 4.50 -15.24 11.67
CA LYS A 197 3.03 -15.38 11.75
C LYS A 197 2.42 -14.24 12.57
N GLN A 198 3.01 -13.89 13.71
CA GLN A 198 2.56 -12.76 14.53
C GLN A 198 2.69 -11.42 13.79
N ALA A 199 3.83 -11.18 13.11
CA ALA A 199 4.06 -9.97 12.33
C ALA A 199 3.03 -9.82 11.20
N ARG A 200 2.75 -10.89 10.44
CA ARG A 200 1.72 -10.91 9.40
C ARG A 200 0.32 -10.69 9.97
N GLY A 201 0.02 -11.29 11.13
CA GLY A 201 -1.25 -11.08 11.84
C GLY A 201 -1.46 -9.62 12.27
N ALA A 202 -0.43 -8.97 12.82
CA ALA A 202 -0.47 -7.56 13.19
C ALA A 202 -0.71 -6.65 11.97
N LYS A 203 -0.02 -6.92 10.86
CA LYS A 203 -0.24 -6.20 9.58
C LYS A 203 -1.68 -6.37 9.07
N ALA A 204 -2.21 -7.59 9.08
CA ALA A 204 -3.56 -7.87 8.61
C ALA A 204 -4.62 -7.15 9.47
N SER A 205 -4.48 -7.21 10.80
CA SER A 205 -5.39 -6.52 11.72
C SER A 205 -5.38 -5.01 11.50
N PHE A 206 -4.20 -4.41 11.33
CA PHE A 206 -4.08 -2.98 11.03
C PHE A 206 -4.71 -2.62 9.67
N ALA A 207 -4.49 -3.44 8.64
CA ALA A 207 -5.10 -3.24 7.32
C ALA A 207 -6.64 -3.24 7.39
N THR A 208 -7.25 -4.13 8.18
CA THR A 208 -8.71 -4.13 8.41
C THR A 208 -9.20 -2.84 9.07
N GLN A 209 -8.44 -2.25 10.01
CA GLN A 209 -8.81 -0.96 10.59
C GLN A 209 -8.75 0.17 9.55
N VAL A 210 -7.73 0.17 8.69
CA VAL A 210 -7.59 1.13 7.59
C VAL A 210 -8.77 1.01 6.61
N GLU A 211 -9.14 -0.21 6.23
CA GLU A 211 -10.29 -0.47 5.37
C GLU A 211 -11.60 0.03 6.00
N LYS A 212 -11.80 -0.22 7.29
CA LYS A 212 -12.96 0.29 8.04
C LYS A 212 -13.01 1.82 8.08
N ARG A 213 -11.86 2.50 8.18
CA ARG A 213 -11.81 3.96 8.06
C ARG A 213 -12.25 4.41 6.68
N ILE A 214 -11.70 3.81 5.64
CA ILE A 214 -12.01 4.18 4.26
C ILE A 214 -13.51 4.02 3.99
N SER A 215 -14.11 2.90 4.38
CA SER A 215 -15.55 2.67 4.21
C SER A 215 -16.40 3.66 5.01
N THR A 216 -16.00 3.99 6.24
CA THR A 216 -16.69 5.00 7.07
C THR A 216 -16.63 6.40 6.46
N GLN A 217 -15.46 6.81 5.96
CA GLN A 217 -15.29 8.12 5.32
C GLN A 217 -16.06 8.21 4.01
N LEU A 218 -16.09 7.13 3.23
CA LEU A 218 -16.89 7.04 2.01
C LEU A 218 -18.39 7.18 2.32
N ALA A 219 -18.90 6.45 3.32
CA ALA A 219 -20.28 6.56 3.76
C ALA A 219 -20.63 7.98 4.21
N ARG A 220 -19.74 8.63 4.97
CA ARG A 220 -19.91 10.04 5.38
C ARG A 220 -19.92 11.00 4.19
N SER A 221 -19.05 10.79 3.19
CA SER A 221 -19.01 11.61 1.99
C SER A 221 -20.32 11.52 1.20
N VAL A 222 -20.87 10.31 1.03
CA VAL A 222 -22.17 10.08 0.38
C VAL A 222 -23.30 10.78 1.14
N GLU A 223 -23.32 10.68 2.47
CA GLU A 223 -24.32 11.34 3.31
C GLU A 223 -24.22 12.87 3.24
N LEU A 224 -23.01 13.43 3.30
CA LEU A 224 -22.79 14.87 3.11
C LEU A 224 -23.27 15.35 1.74
N ALA A 225 -22.99 14.59 0.67
CA ALA A 225 -23.46 14.91 -0.68
C ALA A 225 -25.00 14.84 -0.80
N LYS A 226 -25.66 14.02 0.01
CA LYS A 226 -27.13 13.97 0.09
C LYS A 226 -27.67 15.19 0.85
N GLN A 227 -27.05 15.57 1.96
CA GLN A 227 -27.42 16.76 2.74
C GLN A 227 -27.23 18.04 1.94
N ASP A 228 -26.11 18.16 1.22
CA ASP A 228 -25.83 19.28 0.32
C ASP A 228 -26.94 19.43 -0.73
N ARG A 229 -27.25 18.36 -1.47
CA ARG A 229 -28.39 18.34 -2.42
C ARG A 229 -29.72 18.76 -1.79
N ALA A 230 -30.01 18.30 -0.58
CA ALA A 230 -31.24 18.67 0.12
C ALA A 230 -31.26 20.15 0.52
N LEU A 231 -30.13 20.71 0.97
CA LEU A 231 -29.99 22.12 1.31
C LEU A 231 -30.06 23.00 0.05
N SER A 232 -29.38 22.61 -1.04
CA SER A 232 -29.48 23.30 -2.33
C SER A 232 -30.93 23.33 -2.84
N GLY A 233 -31.67 22.24 -2.70
CA GLY A 233 -33.09 22.20 -3.06
C GLY A 233 -33.96 23.15 -2.23
N LYS A 234 -33.69 23.26 -0.92
CA LYS A 234 -34.40 24.23 -0.05
C LYS A 234 -34.07 25.68 -0.43
N LEU A 235 -32.80 25.99 -0.67
CA LEU A 235 -32.37 27.32 -1.10
C LEU A 235 -33.06 27.72 -2.41
N ALA A 236 -33.10 26.83 -3.41
CA ALA A 236 -33.79 27.08 -4.67
C ALA A 236 -35.29 27.40 -4.46
N LEU A 237 -35.96 26.68 -3.54
CA LEU A 237 -37.36 26.94 -3.21
C LEU A 237 -37.54 28.30 -2.52
N GLU A 238 -36.69 28.64 -1.55
CA GLU A 238 -36.73 29.92 -0.84
C GLU A 238 -36.48 31.10 -1.79
N GLU A 239 -35.50 30.98 -2.69
CA GLU A 239 -35.20 31.98 -3.72
C GLU A 239 -36.35 32.13 -4.71
N ALA A 240 -36.98 31.03 -5.15
CA ALA A 240 -38.16 31.07 -6.00
C ALA A 240 -39.35 31.76 -5.30
N GLN A 241 -39.58 31.47 -4.02
CA GLN A 241 -40.62 32.12 -3.22
C GLN A 241 -40.36 33.61 -3.04
N LEU A 242 -39.11 34.01 -2.77
CA LEU A 242 -38.72 35.41 -2.67
C LEU A 242 -38.93 36.13 -4.00
N ARG A 243 -38.49 35.54 -5.11
CA ARG A 243 -38.71 36.09 -6.46
C ARG A 243 -40.19 36.25 -6.77
N ALA A 244 -41.03 35.28 -6.42
CA ALA A 244 -42.47 35.36 -6.61
C ALA A 244 -43.09 36.51 -5.80
N ARG A 245 -42.68 36.71 -4.54
CA ARG A 245 -43.13 37.84 -3.71
C ARG A 245 -42.72 39.20 -4.30
N LEU A 246 -41.49 39.32 -4.78
CA LEU A 246 -41.00 40.54 -5.43
C LEU A 246 -41.77 40.86 -6.72
N LEU A 247 -42.04 39.85 -7.55
CA LEU A 247 -42.86 40.01 -8.75
C LEU A 247 -44.30 40.43 -8.42
N ALA A 248 -44.91 39.82 -7.41
CA ALA A 248 -46.25 40.20 -6.95
C ALA A 248 -46.30 41.64 -6.43
N GLN A 249 -45.30 42.07 -5.66
CA GLN A 249 -45.17 43.48 -5.24
C GLN A 249 -45.04 44.43 -6.43
N ALA A 250 -44.15 44.12 -7.38
CA ALA A 250 -43.96 44.93 -8.58
C ALA A 250 -45.23 45.01 -9.44
N GLN A 251 -46.00 43.91 -9.54
CA GLN A 251 -47.30 43.91 -10.21
C GLN A 251 -48.29 44.83 -9.49
N MET A 252 -48.40 44.74 -8.17
CA MET A 252 -49.29 45.64 -7.41
C MET A 252 -48.89 47.11 -7.57
N GLU A 253 -47.59 47.43 -7.60
CA GLU A 253 -47.11 48.79 -7.88
C GLU A 253 -47.45 49.25 -9.29
N ASN A 254 -47.27 48.39 -10.30
CA ASN A 254 -47.63 48.69 -11.68
C ASN A 254 -49.14 48.88 -11.85
N ASP A 255 -49.97 48.03 -11.22
CA ASP A 255 -51.42 48.17 -11.22
C ASP A 255 -51.85 49.47 -10.53
N ALA A 256 -51.21 49.85 -9.43
CA ALA A 256 -51.46 51.13 -8.77
C ALA A 256 -51.08 52.32 -9.66
N ARG A 257 -49.93 52.26 -10.35
CA ARG A 257 -49.49 53.27 -11.32
C ARG A 257 -50.45 53.36 -12.50
N GLU A 258 -50.92 52.23 -13.03
CA GLU A 258 -51.84 52.19 -14.15
C GLU A 258 -53.23 52.70 -13.74
N ARG A 259 -53.74 52.36 -12.55
CA ARG A 259 -54.94 52.98 -11.99
C ARG A 259 -54.79 54.49 -11.83
N ALA A 260 -53.64 54.97 -11.37
CA ALA A 260 -53.36 56.40 -11.27
C ALA A 260 -53.30 57.08 -12.65
N ARG A 261 -52.68 56.42 -13.65
CA ARG A 261 -52.67 56.88 -15.05
C ARG A 261 -54.07 56.88 -15.67
N GLN A 262 -54.86 55.84 -15.46
CA GLN A 262 -56.24 55.79 -15.93
C GLN A 262 -57.12 56.82 -15.24
N ALA A 263 -56.94 57.09 -13.95
CA ALA A 263 -57.62 58.19 -13.27
C ALA A 263 -57.20 59.56 -13.83
N ALA A 264 -55.92 59.74 -14.21
CA ALA A 264 -55.43 60.93 -14.88
C ALA A 264 -55.96 61.06 -16.32
N LEU A 265 -55.95 59.96 -17.09
CA LEU A 265 -56.50 59.88 -18.44
C LEU A 265 -58.01 60.01 -18.47
N ALA A 266 -58.76 59.53 -17.48
CA ALA A 266 -60.20 59.76 -17.35
C ALA A 266 -60.53 61.24 -17.08
N ARG A 267 -59.59 61.99 -16.48
CA ARG A 267 -59.67 63.46 -16.43
C ARG A 267 -59.34 64.13 -17.77
N THR A 268 -58.72 63.42 -18.72
CA THR A 268 -58.34 63.93 -20.06
C THR A 268 -59.20 63.38 -21.21
N ARG A 269 -59.85 62.22 -21.03
CA ARG A 269 -60.69 61.51 -22.01
C ARG A 269 -62.17 61.71 -21.65
N VAL A 270 -62.65 62.87 -22.04
CA VAL A 270 -64.01 63.04 -22.58
C VAL A 270 -64.11 62.49 -24.01
N THR A 271 -63.12 61.72 -24.51
CA THR A 271 -63.16 61.06 -25.83
C THR A 271 -62.32 59.76 -25.89
N GLY A 272 -62.93 58.63 -26.27
CA GLY A 272 -62.25 57.47 -26.90
C GLY A 272 -62.02 56.20 -26.06
N SER A 273 -62.51 55.06 -26.59
CA SER A 273 -62.76 53.73 -25.97
C SER A 273 -61.72 52.63 -26.29
N GLY A 274 -61.68 51.57 -25.46
CA GLY A 274 -61.16 50.19 -25.69
C GLY A 274 -59.71 49.94 -25.23
N GLY A 275 -59.27 48.81 -24.64
CA GLY A 275 -59.82 47.50 -24.24
C GLY A 275 -58.64 46.62 -23.73
N SER A 276 -58.87 45.74 -22.73
CA SER A 276 -57.92 44.87 -21.98
C SER A 276 -57.21 43.79 -22.86
N VAL A 277 -56.12 43.06 -22.50
CA VAL A 277 -55.82 42.16 -21.35
C VAL A 277 -54.31 41.75 -21.33
N ALA A 278 -53.79 41.20 -20.22
CA ALA A 278 -52.41 40.71 -19.98
C ALA A 278 -52.34 39.16 -19.69
N PRO A 279 -51.14 38.51 -19.55
CA PRO A 279 -50.81 37.14 -20.01
C PRO A 279 -50.82 36.01 -18.95
N VAL A 280 -50.55 34.74 -19.36
CA VAL A 280 -50.38 33.55 -18.49
C VAL A 280 -49.02 32.85 -18.71
N VAL A 281 -48.47 32.30 -17.63
CA VAL A 281 -47.11 31.78 -17.41
C VAL A 281 -47.04 30.25 -17.50
N SER A 282 -45.83 29.73 -17.67
CA SER A 282 -45.31 28.36 -17.84
C SER A 282 -45.51 27.35 -16.70
N SER A 283 -45.29 26.04 -16.98
CA SER A 283 -45.12 24.97 -15.98
C SER A 283 -43.98 24.01 -16.36
N ASP A 284 -43.08 23.78 -15.39
CA ASP A 284 -41.91 22.87 -15.44
C ASP A 284 -42.22 21.42 -14.98
N PRO A 285 -41.28 20.45 -15.19
CA PRO A 285 -41.50 19.00 -15.15
C PRO A 285 -40.95 18.26 -13.88
N ILE A 286 -41.19 16.93 -13.82
CA ILE A 286 -40.80 15.96 -12.76
C ILE A 286 -39.65 15.02 -13.25
N PRO A 287 -38.71 14.57 -12.39
CA PRO A 287 -37.39 14.00 -12.77
C PRO A 287 -37.27 12.46 -12.72
N THR A 288 -36.20 11.90 -13.32
CA THR A 288 -35.73 10.52 -13.08
C THR A 288 -34.20 10.39 -13.11
N ALA A 289 -33.68 9.48 -12.30
CA ALA A 289 -32.26 9.24 -12.05
C ALA A 289 -31.42 8.96 -13.33
N GLY A 290 -30.49 9.89 -13.57
CA GLY A 290 -29.53 10.00 -14.66
C GLY A 290 -29.09 11.46 -14.70
N ILE A 291 -28.02 11.86 -15.39
CA ILE A 291 -27.89 13.29 -15.70
C ILE A 291 -29.09 13.60 -16.60
N ASP A 292 -30.08 14.34 -16.09
CA ASP A 292 -31.22 14.77 -16.89
C ASP A 292 -30.67 15.68 -17.98
N LEU A 293 -30.71 15.24 -19.23
CA LEU A 293 -30.20 16.00 -20.36
C LEU A 293 -31.35 16.72 -21.06
N CYS A 294 -31.19 18.03 -21.21
CA CYS A 294 -32.11 18.91 -21.92
C CYS A 294 -31.39 19.50 -23.13
N THR A 295 -32.08 19.61 -24.27
CA THR A 295 -31.54 20.24 -25.47
C THR A 295 -32.13 21.63 -25.62
N VAL A 296 -31.28 22.65 -25.66
CA VAL A 296 -31.69 24.06 -25.82
C VAL A 296 -30.89 24.67 -26.96
N GLY A 297 -31.58 25.25 -27.95
CA GLY A 297 -30.94 25.82 -29.14
C GLY A 297 -30.05 24.84 -29.93
N GLY A 298 -30.36 23.54 -29.86
CA GLY A 298 -29.56 22.47 -30.49
C GLY A 298 -28.36 21.99 -29.67
N ILE A 299 -28.18 22.50 -28.45
CA ILE A 299 -27.09 22.13 -27.54
C ILE A 299 -27.66 21.26 -26.41
N THR A 300 -27.23 20.00 -26.32
CA THR A 300 -27.62 19.10 -25.23
C THR A 300 -26.77 19.39 -24.00
N VAL A 301 -27.38 19.66 -22.86
CA VAL A 301 -26.73 19.98 -21.58
C VAL A 301 -27.51 19.35 -20.43
N SER A 302 -26.99 19.41 -19.20
CA SER A 302 -27.78 19.10 -18.01
C SER A 302 -29.00 20.03 -17.95
N CYS A 303 -30.16 19.47 -17.63
CA CYS A 303 -31.39 20.22 -17.43
C CYS A 303 -31.23 21.31 -16.38
N SER A 304 -30.32 21.13 -15.41
CA SER A 304 -30.00 22.15 -14.40
C SER A 304 -29.46 23.47 -14.99
N ILE A 305 -28.86 23.45 -16.18
CA ILE A 305 -28.34 24.64 -16.86
C ILE A 305 -29.13 24.99 -18.14
N SER A 306 -30.19 24.24 -18.45
CA SER A 306 -30.98 24.44 -19.66
C SER A 306 -31.69 25.79 -19.71
N GLY A 307 -32.29 26.23 -18.59
CA GLY A 307 -32.90 27.55 -18.45
C GLY A 307 -31.88 28.69 -18.62
N PRO A 308 -30.80 28.73 -17.82
CA PRO A 308 -29.74 29.73 -17.98
C PRO A 308 -29.10 29.75 -19.37
N LEU A 309 -28.90 28.57 -19.99
CA LEU A 309 -28.41 28.49 -21.37
C LEU A 309 -29.43 29.07 -22.35
N GLY A 310 -30.71 28.75 -22.19
CA GLY A 310 -31.79 29.30 -23.02
C GLY A 310 -31.86 30.82 -22.93
N ASP A 311 -31.78 31.38 -21.71
CA ASP A 311 -31.76 32.82 -21.49
C ASP A 311 -30.54 33.48 -22.14
N LEU A 312 -29.37 32.84 -22.04
CA LEU A 312 -28.15 33.29 -22.70
C LEU A 312 -28.29 33.31 -24.23
N LEU A 313 -28.79 32.22 -24.81
CA LEU A 313 -29.00 32.10 -26.27
C LEU A 313 -30.02 33.12 -26.77
N ASN A 314 -31.11 33.33 -26.04
CA ASN A 314 -32.14 34.31 -26.36
C ASN A 314 -31.61 35.74 -26.26
N ALA A 315 -30.83 36.05 -25.23
CA ALA A 315 -30.22 37.37 -25.05
C ALA A 315 -29.20 37.70 -26.16
N ALA A 316 -28.43 36.70 -26.61
CA ALA A 316 -27.53 36.86 -27.75
C ALA A 316 -28.32 37.08 -29.05
N ALA A 317 -29.36 36.28 -29.29
CA ALA A 317 -30.19 36.37 -30.47
C ALA A 317 -30.93 37.72 -30.58
N ALA A 318 -31.38 38.28 -29.45
CA ALA A 318 -31.99 39.62 -29.39
C ALA A 318 -31.02 40.74 -29.83
N GLN A 319 -29.71 40.48 -29.81
CA GLN A 319 -28.66 41.39 -30.28
C GLN A 319 -28.10 40.99 -31.65
N GLY A 320 -28.82 40.14 -32.39
CA GLY A 320 -28.43 39.69 -33.73
C GLY A 320 -27.31 38.64 -33.73
N LEU A 321 -26.92 38.10 -32.57
CA LEU A 321 -25.87 37.10 -32.45
C LEU A 321 -26.46 35.71 -32.20
N ARG A 322 -26.44 34.85 -33.22
CA ARG A 322 -26.86 33.46 -33.08
C ARG A 322 -25.71 32.61 -32.56
N LEU A 323 -25.85 32.07 -31.35
CA LEU A 323 -24.88 31.17 -30.74
C LEU A 323 -25.27 29.72 -31.04
N THR A 324 -24.29 28.89 -31.40
CA THR A 324 -24.44 27.45 -31.65
C THR A 324 -23.26 26.72 -31.02
N GLY A 325 -23.41 25.46 -30.65
CA GLY A 325 -22.34 24.76 -29.93
C GLY A 325 -22.63 23.30 -29.61
N GLY A 326 -21.71 22.69 -28.88
CA GLY A 326 -21.85 21.35 -28.33
C GLY A 326 -21.75 21.35 -26.80
N GLY A 327 -22.62 20.59 -26.13
CA GLY A 327 -22.64 20.49 -24.67
C GLY A 327 -22.18 19.11 -24.19
N TYR A 328 -23.09 18.32 -23.64
CA TYR A 328 -22.84 16.99 -23.07
C TYR A 328 -22.00 16.08 -23.99
N ARG A 329 -21.00 15.42 -23.40
CA ARG A 329 -20.19 14.37 -24.02
C ARG A 329 -20.25 13.12 -23.16
N ASP A 330 -20.57 11.98 -23.75
CA ASP A 330 -20.75 10.72 -23.01
C ASP A 330 -19.41 10.17 -22.45
N PRO A 331 -19.26 10.01 -21.12
CA PRO A 331 -18.05 9.43 -20.51
C PRO A 331 -17.99 7.89 -20.58
N SER A 332 -18.99 7.23 -21.16
CA SER A 332 -19.14 5.77 -21.17
C SER A 332 -17.91 5.00 -21.66
N ASN A 333 -17.25 5.49 -22.72
CA ASN A 333 -16.04 4.87 -23.26
C ASN A 333 -14.86 4.93 -22.28
N GLN A 334 -14.69 6.06 -21.57
CA GLN A 334 -13.60 6.20 -20.59
C GLN A 334 -13.85 5.35 -19.35
N ILE A 335 -15.12 5.24 -18.93
CA ILE A 335 -15.54 4.35 -17.84
C ILE A 335 -15.32 2.89 -18.23
N ALA A 336 -15.68 2.50 -19.47
CA ALA A 336 -15.47 1.15 -19.98
C ALA A 336 -13.98 0.78 -20.04
N LEU A 337 -13.13 1.69 -20.54
CA LEU A 337 -11.68 1.52 -20.55
C LEU A 337 -11.10 1.35 -19.15
N ARG A 338 -11.60 2.10 -18.16
CA ARG A 338 -11.14 1.90 -16.78
C ARG A 338 -11.64 0.63 -16.14
N ARG A 339 -12.88 0.22 -16.43
CA ARG A 339 -13.38 -1.10 -16.00
C ARG A 339 -12.50 -2.23 -16.52
N ALA A 340 -12.05 -2.12 -17.78
CA ALA A 340 -11.15 -3.09 -18.40
C ALA A 340 -9.73 -3.04 -17.83
N ASN A 341 -9.16 -1.85 -17.65
CA ASN A 341 -7.72 -1.70 -17.39
C ASN A 341 -7.36 -1.49 -15.91
N CYS A 342 -8.32 -1.09 -15.08
CA CYS A 342 -8.13 -0.69 -13.69
C CYS A 342 -8.93 -1.54 -12.70
N GLY A 343 -10.00 -2.19 -13.18
CA GLY A 343 -10.99 -2.91 -12.38
C GLY A 343 -12.34 -2.18 -12.31
N SER A 344 -13.36 -2.85 -11.81
CA SER A 344 -14.76 -2.39 -11.84
C SER A 344 -15.22 -1.66 -10.57
N SER A 345 -14.36 -1.49 -9.57
CA SER A 345 -14.69 -0.78 -8.33
C SER A 345 -14.77 0.74 -8.55
N TYR A 346 -15.51 1.44 -7.69
CA TYR A 346 -15.58 2.92 -7.74
C TYR A 346 -14.18 3.54 -7.67
N TYR A 347 -13.33 3.02 -6.78
CA TYR A 347 -11.92 3.42 -6.71
C TYR A 347 -11.21 3.22 -8.06
N ALA A 348 -11.30 2.04 -8.67
CA ALA A 348 -10.65 1.76 -9.95
C ALA A 348 -11.11 2.69 -11.10
N ILE A 349 -12.37 3.11 -11.07
CA ILE A 349 -12.97 3.94 -12.12
C ILE A 349 -12.73 5.44 -11.86
N TYR A 350 -12.90 5.95 -10.63
CA TYR A 350 -12.93 7.40 -10.39
C TYR A 350 -11.74 7.95 -9.59
N GLU A 351 -11.03 7.10 -8.84
CA GLU A 351 -10.02 7.56 -7.87
C GLU A 351 -8.61 6.98 -8.11
N MET A 352 -8.50 5.83 -8.76
CA MET A 352 -7.23 5.16 -9.01
C MET A 352 -6.39 6.04 -9.95
N SER A 353 -5.11 6.23 -9.64
CA SER A 353 -4.24 7.03 -10.51
C SER A 353 -4.20 6.40 -11.91
N PRO A 354 -4.13 7.20 -12.98
CA PRO A 354 -4.04 6.66 -14.33
C PRO A 354 -2.90 5.65 -14.52
N SER A 355 -1.77 5.89 -13.87
CA SER A 355 -0.57 5.04 -13.91
C SER A 355 -0.71 3.69 -13.19
N ALA A 356 -1.73 3.51 -12.36
CA ALA A 356 -1.97 2.24 -11.66
C ALA A 356 -2.81 1.24 -12.47
N CYS A 357 -3.37 1.66 -13.62
CA CYS A 357 -4.03 0.77 -14.57
C CYS A 357 -3.05 0.08 -15.51
N ARG A 358 -3.47 -1.03 -16.12
CA ARG A 358 -2.72 -1.77 -17.11
C ARG A 358 -3.58 -1.95 -18.38
N PRO A 359 -3.31 -1.22 -19.48
CA PRO A 359 -2.40 -0.08 -19.60
C PRO A 359 -2.87 1.17 -18.82
N PRO A 360 -2.00 2.16 -18.57
CA PRO A 360 -2.40 3.41 -17.93
C PRO A 360 -3.59 4.05 -18.64
N THR A 361 -4.64 4.40 -17.90
CA THR A 361 -5.92 4.86 -18.46
C THR A 361 -6.35 6.11 -17.71
N ALA A 362 -6.78 7.18 -18.39
CA ALA A 362 -7.19 8.44 -17.73
C ALA A 362 -8.49 8.29 -16.91
N ARG A 363 -8.78 9.19 -15.96
CA ARG A 363 -9.99 9.15 -15.13
C ARG A 363 -11.18 9.79 -15.87
N PRO A 364 -12.38 9.18 -15.87
CA PRO A 364 -13.63 9.88 -16.15
C PRO A 364 -13.87 11.01 -15.13
N GLY A 365 -14.62 12.02 -15.52
CA GLY A 365 -15.11 13.12 -14.69
C GLY A 365 -14.18 14.33 -14.62
N GLN A 366 -13.22 14.46 -15.53
CA GLN A 366 -12.31 15.61 -15.56
C GLN A 366 -12.84 16.77 -16.41
N SER A 367 -13.89 16.56 -17.22
CA SER A 367 -14.51 17.60 -18.03
C SER A 367 -15.94 17.88 -17.59
N GLN A 368 -16.31 19.17 -17.52
CA GLN A 368 -17.68 19.60 -17.30
C GLN A 368 -18.64 19.16 -18.42
N HIS A 369 -18.14 18.83 -19.61
CA HIS A 369 -18.96 18.23 -20.68
C HIS A 369 -19.51 16.86 -20.29
N GLU A 370 -18.81 16.09 -19.46
CA GLU A 370 -19.23 14.73 -19.06
C GLU A 370 -20.42 14.73 -18.09
N VAL A 371 -20.69 15.89 -17.46
CA VAL A 371 -21.83 16.13 -16.58
C VAL A 371 -22.85 17.10 -17.19
N GLY A 372 -22.64 17.51 -18.45
CA GLY A 372 -23.52 18.43 -19.17
C GLY A 372 -23.51 19.85 -18.60
N LEU A 373 -22.44 20.28 -17.92
CA LEU A 373 -22.33 21.60 -17.28
C LEU A 373 -21.39 22.55 -18.03
N ALA A 374 -21.01 22.20 -19.26
CA ALA A 374 -20.23 23.02 -20.17
C ALA A 374 -20.84 23.06 -21.57
N VAL A 375 -20.52 24.14 -22.27
CA VAL A 375 -20.88 24.39 -23.66
C VAL A 375 -19.64 24.92 -24.39
N ASP A 376 -19.33 24.28 -25.52
CA ASP A 376 -18.37 24.78 -26.49
C ASP A 376 -19.14 25.51 -27.60
N PHE A 377 -19.01 26.83 -27.68
CA PHE A 377 -19.67 27.64 -28.71
C PHE A 377 -18.86 27.64 -30.01
N SER A 378 -19.43 27.09 -31.08
CA SER A 378 -18.75 26.86 -32.36
C SER A 378 -18.28 28.13 -33.06
N ASN A 379 -18.89 29.29 -32.77
CA ASN A 379 -18.54 30.58 -33.37
C ASN A 379 -17.62 31.45 -32.49
N CYS A 380 -17.07 30.87 -31.40
CA CYS A 380 -16.18 31.52 -30.44
C CYS A 380 -14.70 31.12 -30.60
N GLU A 381 -14.25 30.87 -31.83
CA GLU A 381 -12.91 30.32 -32.14
C GLU A 381 -11.73 31.17 -31.62
N SER A 382 -11.93 32.48 -31.41
CA SER A 382 -10.91 33.37 -30.86
C SER A 382 -11.49 34.46 -29.97
N ARG A 383 -10.62 35.07 -29.14
CA ARG A 383 -10.98 36.22 -28.29
C ARG A 383 -11.43 37.46 -29.08
N GLY A 384 -11.12 37.49 -30.38
CA GLY A 384 -11.55 38.54 -31.32
C GLY A 384 -12.88 38.23 -32.04
N SER A 385 -13.53 37.10 -31.77
CA SER A 385 -14.83 36.80 -32.36
C SER A 385 -15.95 37.64 -31.72
N ALA A 386 -17.00 37.91 -32.49
CA ALA A 386 -18.20 38.58 -31.96
C ALA A 386 -18.85 37.73 -30.86
N CYS A 387 -18.85 36.40 -31.02
CA CYS A 387 -19.27 35.42 -30.03
C CYS A 387 -18.53 35.59 -28.71
N TYR A 388 -17.19 35.54 -28.73
CA TYR A 388 -16.38 35.62 -27.51
C TYR A 388 -16.56 36.96 -26.82
N ARG A 389 -16.49 38.07 -27.55
CA ARG A 389 -16.65 39.41 -26.94
C ARG A 389 -18.00 39.57 -26.28
N TRP A 390 -19.05 39.05 -26.90
CA TRP A 390 -20.39 39.08 -26.33
C TRP A 390 -20.48 38.23 -25.06
N LEU A 391 -20.00 36.99 -25.10
CA LEU A 391 -19.99 36.10 -23.93
C LEU A 391 -19.12 36.64 -22.79
N ALA A 392 -17.93 37.17 -23.08
CA ALA A 392 -17.07 37.78 -22.08
C ALA A 392 -17.73 38.95 -21.33
N GLY A 393 -18.62 39.70 -22.00
CA GLY A 393 -19.38 40.77 -21.37
C GLY A 393 -20.70 40.35 -20.73
N ASN A 394 -21.25 39.17 -21.05
CA ASN A 394 -22.64 38.82 -20.71
C ASN A 394 -22.84 37.45 -20.06
N ALA A 395 -21.98 36.46 -20.31
CA ALA A 395 -22.20 35.06 -19.94
C ALA A 395 -22.28 34.82 -18.42
N SER A 396 -21.54 35.59 -17.62
CA SER A 396 -21.57 35.49 -16.15
C SER A 396 -22.95 35.83 -15.56
N ARG A 397 -23.74 36.67 -16.24
CA ARG A 397 -25.13 36.99 -15.85
C ARG A 397 -26.05 35.77 -15.93
N PHE A 398 -25.66 34.78 -16.71
CA PHE A 398 -26.36 33.51 -16.91
C PHE A 398 -25.62 32.34 -16.25
N GLY A 399 -24.60 32.61 -15.42
CA GLY A 399 -23.88 31.58 -14.67
C GLY A 399 -22.83 30.81 -15.46
N PHE A 400 -22.37 31.32 -16.60
CA PHE A 400 -21.31 30.71 -17.41
C PHE A 400 -20.01 31.51 -17.34
N TYR A 401 -18.90 30.79 -17.20
CA TYR A 401 -17.54 31.34 -17.08
C TYR A 401 -16.62 30.68 -18.10
N ASN A 402 -15.72 31.47 -18.67
CA ASN A 402 -14.78 30.97 -19.67
C ASN A 402 -13.62 30.22 -19.01
N LEU A 403 -13.24 29.09 -19.61
CA LEU A 403 -11.94 28.48 -19.36
C LEU A 403 -10.85 29.35 -20.02
N PRO A 404 -9.89 29.94 -19.29
CA PRO A 404 -8.98 30.94 -19.85
C PRO A 404 -8.13 30.46 -21.03
N SER A 405 -7.82 29.16 -21.12
CA SER A 405 -7.07 28.58 -22.24
C SER A 405 -7.91 28.39 -23.51
N GLU A 406 -9.25 28.38 -23.41
CA GLU A 406 -10.14 27.99 -24.51
C GLU A 406 -11.26 29.03 -24.72
N PRO A 407 -11.14 29.93 -25.71
CA PRO A 407 -12.12 30.99 -25.96
C PRO A 407 -13.54 30.47 -26.25
N TRP A 408 -13.68 29.26 -26.80
CA TRP A 408 -14.95 28.64 -27.11
C TRP A 408 -15.62 27.96 -25.92
N HIS A 409 -14.88 27.66 -24.85
CA HIS A 409 -15.34 26.82 -23.75
C HIS A 409 -15.92 27.64 -22.60
N TRP A 410 -17.17 27.35 -22.24
CA TRP A 410 -17.90 28.03 -21.17
C TRP A 410 -18.60 27.02 -20.27
N SER A 411 -18.30 27.05 -18.97
CA SER A 411 -18.84 26.13 -17.98
C SER A 411 -19.30 26.88 -16.73
N ILE A 412 -20.01 26.20 -15.83
CA ILE A 412 -20.51 26.82 -14.59
C ILE A 412 -19.41 27.25 -13.61
N ASN A 413 -18.18 26.78 -13.80
CA ASN A 413 -17.04 27.05 -12.92
C ASN A 413 -15.78 27.51 -13.67
N GLY A 414 -15.84 27.66 -14.99
CA GLY A 414 -14.70 28.09 -15.83
C GLY A 414 -13.56 27.08 -15.89
N GLN A 415 -13.87 25.80 -15.63
CA GLN A 415 -12.94 24.67 -15.70
C GLN A 415 -13.42 23.63 -16.71
#